data_AF-A0A9D9IJZ1-F1
#
_entry.id   AF-A0A9D9IJZ1-F1
#
_cell.length_a   1.000
_cell.length_b   1.000
_cell.length_c   1.000
_cell.angle_alpha   90.00
_cell.angle_beta   90.00
_cell.angle_gamma   90.00
#
_symmetry.space_group_name_H-M   'P 1'
#
loop_
_entity.id
_entity.type
_entity.pdbx_description
1 polymer ?
#
loop_
_entity_poly.entity_id
_entity_poly.type
_entity_poly.pdbx_seq_one_letter_code
_entity_poly.pdbx_strand_id
1 'polypeptide(L)' 'MKQYNFKINGNEYNVTINSVDGNVADVTVVASYK' A
#
# COMPACT_ATOMS: atom_id res chain seq x y z
N MET A 1 6.83 8.85 4.41
CA MET A 1 6.43 7.56 3.81
C MET A 1 5.87 6.68 4.91
N LYS A 2 4.62 6.21 4.77
CA LYS A 2 4.03 5.25 5.71
C LYS A 2 3.74 3.96 4.94
N GLN A 3 4.11 2.83 5.51
CA GLN A 3 3.86 1.51 4.95
C GLN A 3 2.80 0.78 5.78
N TYR A 4 1.93 0.08 5.09
CA TYR A 4 0.81 -0.66 5.65
C TYR A 4 0.71 -2.04 5.01
N ASN A 5 0.30 -3.02 5.80
CA ASN A 5 0.05 -4.37 5.29
C ASN A 5 -1.44 -4.55 5.11
N PHE A 6 -1.85 -4.93 3.90
CA PHE A 6 -3.23 -5.17 3.54
C PHE A 6 -3.41 -6.59 3.03
N LYS A 7 -4.58 -7.17 3.31
CA LYS A 7 -5.00 -8.44 2.72
C LYS A 7 -6.02 -8.16 1.63
N ILE A 8 -5.67 -8.41 0.37
CA ILE A 8 -6.53 -8.19 -0.79
C ILE A 8 -6.73 -9.55 -1.48
N ASN A 9 -7.99 -9.99 -1.59
CA ASN A 9 -8.35 -11.29 -2.18
C ASN A 9 -7.57 -12.47 -1.59
N GLY A 10 -7.32 -12.45 -0.28
CA GLY A 10 -6.58 -13.51 0.41
C GLY A 10 -5.06 -13.36 0.41
N ASN A 11 -4.49 -12.49 -0.44
CA ASN A 11 -3.05 -12.27 -0.55
C ASN A 11 -2.60 -11.07 0.29
N GLU A 12 -1.42 -11.17 0.90
CA GLU A 12 -0.80 -10.06 1.64
C GLU A 12 -0.09 -9.10 0.68
N TYR A 13 -0.26 -7.80 0.90
CA TYR A 13 0.37 -6.74 0.14
C TYR A 13 0.97 -5.69 1.09
N ASN A 14 2.16 -5.23 0.75
CA ASN A 14 2.76 -4.04 1.31
C ASN A 14 2.33 -2.84 0.47
N VAL A 15 1.61 -1.92 1.09
CA VAL A 15 1.17 -0.66 0.47
C VAL A 15 1.96 0.47 1.09
N THR A 16 2.69 1.20 0.25
CA THR A 16 3.44 2.40 0.65
C THR A 16 2.72 3.64 0.15
N ILE A 17 2.44 4.58 1.04
CA ILE A 17 1.92 5.90 0.68
C ILE A 17 3.10 6.83 0.45
N ASN A 18 3.28 7.25 -0.80
CA ASN A 18 4.38 8.10 -1.24
C ASN A 18 4.09 9.56 -0.90
N SER A 19 2.89 10.03 -1.22
CA SER A 19 2.40 11.38 -0.93
C SER A 19 0.87 11.41 -0.84
N VAL A 20 0.33 12.48 -0.26
CA VAL A 20 -1.11 12.76 -0.19
C VAL A 20 -1.30 14.23 -0.56
N ASP A 21 -2.16 14.50 -1.53
CA ASP A 21 -2.60 15.84 -1.92
C ASP A 21 -4.13 15.93 -1.83
N GLY A 22 -4.59 16.63 -0.79
CA GLY A 22 -6.00 16.64 -0.41
C GLY A 22 -6.55 15.24 -0.21
N ASN A 23 -7.45 14.81 -1.11
CA ASN A 23 -8.13 13.52 -1.07
C ASN A 23 -7.54 12.49 -2.06
N VAL A 24 -6.43 12.82 -2.73
CA VAL A 24 -5.75 11.93 -3.69
C VAL A 24 -4.43 11.47 -3.07
N ALA A 25 -4.14 10.18 -3.16
CA ALA A 25 -2.91 9.59 -2.66
C ALA A 25 -2.16 8.85 -3.77
N ASP A 26 -0.84 9.05 -3.81
CA ASP A 26 0.08 8.24 -4.60
C ASP A 26 0.52 7.03 -3.76
N VAL A 27 0.24 5.84 -4.26
CA VAL A 27 0.50 4.58 -3.55
C VAL A 27 1.25 3.57 -4.42
N THR A 28 2.25 2.93 -3.83
CA THR A 28 2.93 1.77 -4.40
C THR A 28 2.42 0.52 -3.71
N VAL A 29 1.98 -0.47 -4.48
CA VAL A 29 1.49 -1.75 -3.95
C VAL A 29 2.40 -2.87 -4.43
N VAL A 30 2.96 -3.62 -3.48
CA VAL A 30 3.83 -4.77 -3.76
C VAL A 30 3.28 -5.99 -3.05
N ALA A 31 3.14 -7.10 -3.77
CA ALA A 31 2.76 -8.37 -3.17
C ALA A 31 3.80 -8.77 -2.12
N SER A 32 3.32 -9.09 -0.92
CA SER A 32 4.16 -9.57 0.18
C SER A 32 4.35 -11.07 0.01
N TYR A 33 5.35 -11.47 -0.76
CA TYR A 33 5.81 -12.85 -0.74
C TYR A 33 6.62 -13.03 0.55
N LYS A 34 6.05 -13.73 1.54
CA LYS A 34 6.84 -14.27 2.65
C LYS A 34 7.68 -15.45 2.17
#